data_AF-A0A0W0XN04-F1
#
_entry.id   AF-A0A0W0XN04-F1
#
_cell.length_a   1.000
_cell.length_b   1.000
_cell.length_c   1.000
_cell.angle_alpha   90.00
_cell.angle_beta   90.00
_cell.angle_gamma   90.00
#
_symmetry.space_group_name_H-M   'P 1'
#
loop_
_entity.id
_entity.type
_entity.pdbx_description
1 polymer ?
#
loop_
_entity_poly.entity_id
_entity_poly.type
_entity_poly.pdbx_seq_one_letter_code
_entity_poly.pdbx_strand_id
1 'polypeptide(L)'
;MLEQTLRHHYQTILVDPLVRVLNQRIAPQTVTWLSGCFGLAFIPALCQGYNTLAIALLLLSGYCDTLDGSLARHQHQSSPMGSVLDIMMDRLVEFAVVFALYWVNPERALAIILMLGSMLLCITSFLVVGIFSQNESHKSFHYSPGLMERAEAFCFFIAMVLLPHWFNGLAAVFTALVCLTAVIRLVQFARAEALFRSQTNPLP
;
A
#
# COMPACT_ATOMS: atom_id res chain seq x y z
N MET A 1 9.95 -6.14 3.58
CA MET A 1 10.44 -6.80 4.81
C MET A 1 9.66 -8.08 5.12
N LEU A 2 8.43 -8.23 4.67
CA LEU A 2 7.78 -9.51 4.35
C LEU A 2 7.29 -9.48 2.91
N GLU A 3 6.82 -8.32 2.45
CA GLU A 3 6.34 -8.10 1.08
C GLU A 3 7.41 -8.51 0.05
N GLN A 4 8.63 -7.99 0.14
CA GLN A 4 9.71 -8.34 -0.80
C GLN A 4 10.04 -9.84 -0.88
N THR A 5 9.91 -10.59 0.22
CA THR A 5 10.23 -12.03 0.25
C THR A 5 9.07 -12.89 -0.24
N LEU A 6 7.83 -12.53 0.16
CA LEU A 6 6.63 -13.28 -0.19
C LEU A 6 6.07 -12.92 -1.56
N ARG A 7 6.26 -11.69 -2.04
CA ARG A 7 5.63 -11.19 -3.27
C ARG A 7 6.00 -12.01 -4.49
N HIS A 8 7.26 -12.40 -4.65
CA HIS A 8 7.68 -13.24 -5.78
C HIS A 8 6.97 -14.61 -5.75
N HIS A 9 6.99 -15.30 -4.61
CA HIS A 9 6.35 -16.62 -4.47
C HIS A 9 4.83 -16.54 -4.64
N TYR A 10 4.21 -15.52 -4.05
CA TYR A 10 2.78 -15.26 -4.16
C TYR A 10 2.35 -14.98 -5.60
N GLN A 11 3.09 -14.12 -6.31
CA GLN A 11 2.80 -13.78 -7.70
C GLN A 11 2.90 -15.01 -8.60
N THR A 12 3.98 -15.78 -8.49
CA THR A 12 4.20 -16.95 -9.36
C THR A 12 3.18 -18.06 -9.13
N ILE A 13 2.74 -18.27 -7.88
CA ILE A 13 1.85 -19.39 -7.54
C ILE A 13 0.37 -19.02 -7.69
N LEU A 14 -0.04 -17.83 -7.27
CA LEU A 14 -1.46 -17.46 -7.18
C LEU A 14 -1.89 -16.51 -8.29
N VAL A 15 -1.04 -15.55 -8.67
CA VAL A 15 -1.41 -14.49 -9.62
C VAL A 15 -1.18 -14.93 -11.07
N ASP A 16 0.00 -15.47 -11.40
CA ASP A 16 0.40 -15.82 -12.77
C ASP A 16 -0.49 -16.86 -13.48
N PRO A 17 -1.04 -17.88 -12.80
CA PRO A 17 -2.00 -18.80 -13.43
C PRO A 17 -3.30 -18.07 -13.83
N LEU A 18 -3.80 -17.20 -12.96
CA LEU A 18 -5.03 -16.44 -13.18
C LEU A 18 -4.84 -15.36 -14.25
N VAL A 19 -3.68 -14.68 -14.28
CA VAL A 19 -3.32 -13.75 -15.37
C VAL A 19 -3.36 -14.46 -16.72
N ARG A 20 -2.81 -15.68 -16.82
CA ARG A 20 -2.83 -16.45 -18.07
C ARG A 20 -4.24 -16.85 -18.51
N VAL A 21 -5.13 -17.18 -17.58
CA VAL A 21 -6.53 -17.56 -17.87
C VAL A 21 -7.40 -16.35 -18.22
N LEU A 22 -7.20 -15.23 -17.54
CA LEU A 22 -7.97 -13.99 -17.71
C LEU A 22 -7.43 -13.11 -18.85
N ASN A 23 -6.30 -13.48 -19.44
CA ASN A 23 -5.67 -12.75 -20.53
C ASN A 23 -6.68 -12.45 -21.65
N GLN A 24 -6.79 -11.18 -22.05
CA GLN A 24 -7.71 -10.64 -23.07
C GLN A 24 -9.22 -10.75 -22.77
N ARG A 25 -9.63 -11.30 -21.61
CA ARG A 25 -11.04 -11.43 -21.24
C ARG A 25 -11.55 -10.26 -20.40
N ILE A 26 -10.67 -9.64 -19.63
CA ILE A 26 -11.02 -8.57 -18.67
C ILE A 26 -9.99 -7.45 -18.79
N ALA A 27 -10.48 -6.21 -18.75
CA ALA A 27 -9.63 -5.02 -18.70
C ALA A 27 -9.02 -4.85 -17.29
N PRO A 28 -7.73 -4.52 -17.16
CA PRO A 28 -7.08 -4.34 -15.85
C PRO A 28 -7.82 -3.34 -14.94
N GLN A 29 -8.32 -2.24 -15.51
CA GLN A 29 -9.05 -1.21 -14.76
C GLN A 29 -10.33 -1.75 -14.08
N THR A 30 -11.00 -2.74 -14.69
CA THR A 30 -12.17 -3.39 -14.07
C THR A 30 -11.77 -4.16 -12.82
N VAL A 31 -10.58 -4.77 -12.82
CA VAL A 31 -10.05 -5.48 -11.65
C VAL A 31 -9.68 -4.49 -10.54
N THR A 32 -9.16 -3.31 -10.87
CA THR A 32 -8.91 -2.22 -9.92
C THR A 32 -10.20 -1.73 -9.26
N TRP A 33 -11.26 -1.51 -10.05
CA TRP A 33 -12.58 -1.16 -9.50
C TRP A 33 -13.14 -2.25 -8.58
N LEU A 34 -12.98 -3.51 -8.96
CA LEU A 34 -13.41 -4.65 -8.14
C LEU A 34 -12.64 -4.72 -6.82
N SER A 35 -11.32 -4.46 -6.86
CA SER A 35 -10.48 -4.34 -5.66
C SER A 35 -11.02 -3.26 -4.71
N GLY A 36 -11.32 -2.06 -5.24
CA GLY A 36 -11.92 -0.97 -4.47
C GLY A 36 -13.28 -1.35 -3.87
N CYS A 37 -14.15 -2.01 -4.63
CA CYS A 37 -15.45 -2.48 -4.16
C CYS A 37 -15.32 -3.47 -2.98
N PHE A 38 -14.42 -4.45 -3.07
CA PHE A 38 -14.17 -5.38 -1.96
C PHE A 38 -13.59 -4.66 -0.73
N GLY A 39 -12.67 -3.72 -0.94
CA GLY A 39 -12.10 -2.93 0.15
C GLY A 39 -13.13 -2.01 0.83
N LEU A 40 -14.09 -1.45 0.09
CA LEU A 40 -15.21 -0.69 0.68
C LEU A 40 -16.20 -1.59 1.41
N ALA A 41 -16.46 -2.80 0.89
CA ALA A 41 -17.32 -3.79 1.53
C ALA A 41 -16.77 -4.26 2.89
N PHE A 42 -15.49 -4.01 3.19
CA PHE A 42 -14.90 -4.18 4.52
C PHE A 42 -15.68 -3.42 5.61
N ILE A 43 -16.11 -2.19 5.33
CA ILE A 43 -16.79 -1.32 6.30
C ILE A 43 -18.07 -1.99 6.84
N PRO A 44 -19.09 -2.29 6.00
CA PRO A 44 -20.31 -2.88 6.51
C PRO A 44 -20.09 -4.27 7.11
N ALA A 45 -19.13 -5.06 6.60
CA ALA A 45 -18.82 -6.39 7.15
C ALA A 45 -18.27 -6.28 8.58
N LEU A 46 -17.33 -5.38 8.81
CA LEU A 46 -16.72 -5.18 10.13
C LEU A 46 -17.71 -4.54 11.10
N CYS A 47 -18.47 -3.53 10.67
CA CYS A 47 -19.46 -2.85 11.52
C CYS A 47 -20.59 -3.76 11.99
N GLN A 48 -20.92 -4.80 11.22
CA GLN A 48 -21.90 -5.82 11.60
C GLN A 48 -21.31 -6.95 12.48
N GLY A 49 -20.01 -6.89 12.80
CA GLY A 49 -19.32 -7.90 13.62
C GLY A 49 -18.88 -9.15 12.84
N TYR A 50 -19.01 -9.17 11.52
CA TYR A 50 -18.54 -10.29 10.68
C TYR A 50 -17.02 -10.20 10.42
N ASN A 51 -16.22 -10.34 11.48
CA ASN A 51 -14.76 -10.14 11.44
C ASN A 51 -14.07 -11.01 10.38
N THR A 52 -14.44 -12.30 10.27
CA THR A 52 -13.86 -13.21 9.28
C THR A 52 -14.18 -12.78 7.85
N LEU A 53 -15.41 -12.33 7.60
CA LEU A 53 -15.82 -11.83 6.29
C LEU A 53 -15.10 -10.52 5.95
N ALA A 54 -14.98 -9.60 6.92
CA ALA A 54 -14.24 -8.35 6.74
C ALA A 54 -12.79 -8.64 6.35
N ILE A 55 -12.10 -9.51 7.09
CA ILE A 55 -10.72 -9.91 6.78
C ILE A 55 -10.63 -10.56 5.39
N ALA A 56 -11.56 -11.46 5.04
CA ALA A 56 -11.58 -12.09 3.73
C ALA A 56 -11.76 -11.07 2.58
N LEU A 57 -12.64 -10.08 2.75
CA LEU A 57 -12.85 -9.01 1.78
C LEU A 57 -11.61 -8.12 1.61
N LEU A 58 -10.93 -7.77 2.72
CA LEU A 58 -9.68 -7.01 2.68
C LEU A 58 -8.57 -7.76 1.94
N LEU A 59 -8.40 -9.05 2.24
CA LEU A 59 -7.43 -9.90 1.56
C LEU A 59 -7.76 -10.07 0.07
N LEU A 60 -9.05 -10.19 -0.27
CA LEU A 60 -9.50 -10.28 -1.66
C LEU A 60 -9.26 -8.98 -2.43
N SER A 61 -9.48 -7.82 -1.81
CA SER A 61 -9.12 -6.52 -2.35
C SER A 61 -7.62 -6.45 -2.67
N GLY A 62 -6.76 -6.75 -1.69
CA GLY A 62 -5.31 -6.79 -1.91
C GLY A 62 -4.87 -7.79 -3.00
N TYR A 63 -5.55 -8.93 -3.12
CA TYR A 63 -5.28 -9.89 -4.19
C TYR A 63 -5.65 -9.31 -5.57
N CYS A 64 -6.85 -8.76 -5.73
CA CYS A 64 -7.31 -8.16 -6.99
C CYS A 64 -6.39 -7.04 -7.47
N ASP A 65 -5.88 -6.23 -6.54
CA ASP A 65 -4.91 -5.19 -6.82
C ASP A 65 -3.58 -5.75 -7.36
N THR A 66 -2.99 -6.74 -6.69
CA THR A 66 -1.76 -7.35 -7.22
C THR A 66 -1.97 -8.04 -8.58
N LEU A 67 -3.20 -8.52 -8.83
CA LEU A 67 -3.62 -9.12 -10.08
C LEU A 67 -3.73 -8.07 -11.19
N ASP A 68 -4.29 -6.89 -10.93
CA ASP A 68 -4.49 -5.86 -11.94
C ASP A 68 -3.16 -5.34 -12.52
N GLY A 69 -2.16 -5.10 -11.67
CA GLY A 69 -0.86 -4.60 -12.07
C GLY A 69 -0.07 -5.66 -12.82
N SER A 70 -0.26 -6.93 -12.46
CA SER A 70 0.35 -8.07 -13.17
C SER A 70 -0.32 -8.30 -14.53
N LEU A 71 -1.65 -8.16 -14.59
CA LEU A 71 -2.42 -8.25 -15.83
C LEU A 71 -2.07 -7.10 -16.80
N ALA A 72 -1.96 -5.86 -16.31
CA ALA A 72 -1.57 -4.71 -17.12
C ALA A 72 -0.16 -4.86 -17.71
N ARG A 73 0.79 -5.38 -16.92
CA ARG A 73 2.15 -5.71 -17.40
C ARG A 73 2.13 -6.82 -18.46
N HIS A 74 1.39 -7.90 -18.20
CA HIS A 74 1.30 -9.03 -19.11
C HIS A 74 0.59 -8.68 -20.43
N GLN A 75 -0.40 -7.79 -20.39
CA GLN A 75 -1.15 -7.35 -21.58
C GLN A 75 -0.51 -6.18 -22.32
N HIS A 76 0.64 -5.67 -21.84
CA HIS A 76 1.26 -4.42 -22.34
C HIS A 76 0.31 -3.21 -22.33
N GLN A 77 -0.60 -3.16 -21.37
CA GLN A 77 -1.63 -2.11 -21.20
C GLN A 77 -1.36 -1.23 -19.97
N SER A 78 -0.13 -1.20 -19.47
CA SER A 78 0.29 -0.24 -18.44
C SER A 78 0.07 1.20 -18.93
N SER A 79 -0.77 1.96 -18.25
CA SER A 79 -1.14 3.32 -18.63
C SER A 79 -1.03 4.29 -17.44
N PRO A 80 -0.73 5.58 -17.67
CA PRO A 80 -0.67 6.58 -16.60
C PRO A 80 -1.99 6.69 -15.81
N MET A 81 -3.13 6.60 -16.51
CA MET A 81 -4.45 6.63 -15.87
C MET A 81 -4.67 5.41 -14.96
N GLY A 82 -4.21 4.23 -15.38
CA GLY A 82 -4.26 3.03 -14.55
C GLY A 82 -3.47 3.19 -13.26
N SER A 83 -2.26 3.75 -13.33
CA SER A 83 -1.44 4.01 -12.14
C SER A 83 -2.06 5.04 -11.20
N VAL A 84 -2.71 6.08 -11.73
CA VAL A 84 -3.46 7.04 -10.90
C VAL A 84 -4.63 6.35 -10.20
N LEU A 85 -5.39 5.54 -10.92
CA LEU A 85 -6.54 4.83 -10.37
C LEU A 85 -6.12 3.83 -9.27
N ASP A 86 -5.04 3.09 -9.48
CA ASP A 86 -4.43 2.16 -8.53
C ASP A 86 -4.08 2.86 -7.21
N ILE A 87 -3.30 3.96 -7.29
CA ILE A 87 -2.93 4.77 -6.11
C ILE A 87 -4.17 5.33 -5.40
N MET A 88 -5.17 5.80 -6.15
CA MET A 88 -6.39 6.36 -5.55
C MET A 88 -7.25 5.28 -4.87
N MET A 89 -7.40 4.11 -5.48
CA MET A 89 -8.13 2.99 -4.89
C MET A 89 -7.44 2.47 -3.64
N ASP A 90 -6.11 2.38 -3.64
CA ASP A 90 -5.33 2.02 -2.45
C ASP A 90 -5.63 2.93 -1.26
N ARG A 91 -5.60 4.24 -1.50
CA ARG A 91 -5.89 5.23 -0.46
C ARG A 91 -7.34 5.15 0.02
N LEU A 92 -8.27 4.86 -0.89
CA LEU A 92 -9.67 4.69 -0.54
C LEU A 92 -9.87 3.44 0.34
N VAL A 93 -9.25 2.31 0.01
CA VAL A 93 -9.34 1.07 0.80
C VAL A 93 -8.67 1.22 2.16
N GLU A 94 -7.48 1.81 2.20
CA GLU A 94 -6.79 2.13 3.45
C GLU A 94 -7.64 3.01 4.37
N PHE A 95 -8.22 4.08 3.82
CA PHE A 95 -9.12 4.95 4.57
C PHE A 95 -10.37 4.18 5.04
N ALA A 96 -10.97 3.35 4.19
CA ALA A 96 -12.14 2.55 4.52
C ALA A 96 -11.89 1.63 5.72
N VAL A 97 -10.72 0.99 5.78
CA VAL A 97 -10.31 0.14 6.91
C VAL A 97 -10.18 0.96 8.19
N VAL A 98 -9.45 2.08 8.15
CA VAL A 98 -9.25 2.95 9.32
C VAL A 98 -10.58 3.53 9.82
N PHE A 99 -11.46 3.93 8.90
CA PHE A 99 -12.80 4.40 9.21
C PHE A 99 -13.66 3.32 9.88
N ALA A 100 -13.64 2.10 9.37
CA ALA A 100 -14.38 0.99 9.97
C ALA A 100 -13.87 0.67 11.39
N LEU A 101 -12.55 0.71 11.62
CA LEU A 101 -11.96 0.52 12.95
C LEU A 101 -12.41 1.60 13.94
N TYR A 102 -12.58 2.85 13.48
CA TYR A 102 -13.15 3.93 14.29
C TYR A 102 -14.61 3.69 14.60
N TRP A 103 -15.39 3.32 13.59
CA TRP A 103 -16.82 3.10 13.75
C TRP A 103 -17.13 2.00 14.76
N VAL A 104 -16.35 0.91 14.78
CA VAL A 104 -16.52 -0.20 15.72
C VAL A 104 -16.26 0.22 17.16
N ASN A 105 -15.30 1.11 17.41
CA ASN A 105 -15.03 1.61 18.76
C ASN A 105 -14.45 3.04 18.72
N PRO A 106 -15.33 4.06 18.85
CA PRO A 106 -14.93 5.46 18.81
C PRO A 106 -14.00 5.92 19.95
N GLU A 107 -13.92 5.19 21.08
CA GLU A 107 -13.00 5.55 22.18
C GLU A 107 -11.53 5.49 21.76
N ARG A 108 -11.24 4.76 20.68
CA ARG A 108 -9.90 4.63 20.07
C ARG A 108 -9.53 5.82 19.18
N ALA A 109 -10.34 6.88 19.14
CA ALA A 109 -10.19 8.02 18.23
C ALA A 109 -8.76 8.57 18.17
N LEU A 110 -8.10 8.76 19.32
CA LEU A 110 -6.74 9.30 19.36
C LEU A 110 -5.75 8.41 18.59
N ALA A 111 -5.75 7.10 18.85
CA ALA A 111 -4.87 6.15 18.18
C ALA A 111 -5.14 6.12 16.67
N ILE A 112 -6.40 6.17 16.27
CA ILE A 112 -6.82 6.16 14.87
C ILE A 112 -6.40 7.44 14.15
N ILE A 113 -6.56 8.61 14.78
CA ILE A 113 -6.11 9.89 14.23
C ILE A 113 -4.59 9.87 14.01
N LEU A 114 -3.83 9.33 14.98
CA LEU A 114 -2.38 9.17 14.84
C LEU A 114 -1.99 8.21 13.72
N MET A 115 -2.72 7.10 13.54
CA MET A 115 -2.54 6.19 12.40
C MET A 115 -2.79 6.93 11.08
N LEU A 116 -3.94 7.59 10.95
CA LEU A 116 -4.30 8.33 9.73
C LEU A 116 -3.27 9.43 9.42
N GLY A 117 -2.82 10.17 10.42
CA GLY A 117 -1.77 11.19 10.28
C GLY A 117 -0.44 10.60 9.81
N SER A 118 -0.03 9.46 10.37
CA SER A 118 1.20 8.78 9.92
C SER A 118 1.10 8.30 8.47
N MET A 119 -0.06 7.75 8.07
CA MET A 119 -0.32 7.31 6.69
C MET A 119 -0.27 8.49 5.72
N LEU A 120 -0.89 9.62 6.08
CA LEU A 120 -0.85 10.85 5.30
C LEU A 120 0.59 11.35 5.11
N LEU A 121 1.40 11.36 6.17
CA LEU A 121 2.82 11.74 6.08
C LEU A 121 3.61 10.79 5.18
N CYS A 122 3.36 9.48 5.28
CA CYS A 122 4.06 8.47 4.49
C CYS A 122 3.74 8.57 3.00
N ILE A 123 2.46 8.74 2.63
CA ILE A 123 2.08 8.89 1.22
C ILE A 123 2.54 10.24 0.66
N THR A 124 2.48 11.31 1.45
CA THR A 124 2.96 12.62 1.01
C THR A 124 4.46 12.57 0.75
N SER A 125 5.24 11.96 1.66
CA SER A 125 6.66 11.71 1.44
C SER A 125 6.90 10.93 0.15
N PHE A 126 6.14 9.87 -0.10
CA PHE A 126 6.28 9.04 -1.29
C PHE A 126 6.02 9.82 -2.58
N LEU A 127 4.90 10.55 -2.65
CA LEU A 127 4.52 11.32 -3.83
C LEU A 127 5.47 12.48 -4.09
N VAL A 128 5.85 13.23 -3.05
CA VAL A 128 6.77 14.37 -3.18
C VAL A 128 8.15 13.90 -3.63
N VAL A 129 8.71 12.85 -3.00
CA VAL A 129 9.98 12.25 -3.44
C VAL A 129 9.86 11.75 -4.88
N GLY A 130 8.74 11.14 -5.26
CA GLY A 130 8.48 10.68 -6.63
C GLY A 130 8.49 11.81 -7.67
N ILE A 131 7.98 12.99 -7.33
CA ILE A 131 7.97 14.17 -8.22
C ILE A 131 9.38 14.75 -8.40
N PHE A 132 10.15 14.85 -7.32
CA PHE A 132 11.48 15.49 -7.35
C PHE A 132 12.62 14.54 -7.72
N SER A 133 12.38 13.24 -7.77
CA SER A 133 13.37 12.26 -8.23
C SER A 133 13.52 12.35 -9.75
N GLN A 134 14.71 12.69 -10.24
CA GLN A 134 15.02 12.69 -11.67
C GLN A 134 15.27 11.27 -12.18
N ASN A 135 14.61 10.89 -13.27
CA ASN A 135 14.80 9.60 -13.95
C ASN A 135 15.90 9.69 -15.02
N GLU A 136 17.16 9.57 -14.60
CA GLU A 136 18.30 9.84 -15.50
C GLU A 136 19.25 8.65 -15.76
N SER A 137 19.02 7.41 -15.31
CA SER A 137 19.94 6.32 -15.71
C SER A 137 19.34 4.92 -15.87
N HIS A 138 19.88 4.22 -16.88
CA HIS A 138 19.67 2.84 -17.33
C HIS A 138 19.89 1.74 -16.24
N LYS A 139 19.98 2.11 -14.94
CA LYS A 139 20.01 1.16 -13.81
C LYS A 139 19.52 1.70 -12.44
N SER A 140 18.90 2.88 -12.33
CA SER A 140 18.76 3.55 -11.01
C SER A 140 17.34 3.92 -10.56
N PHE A 141 16.43 2.94 -10.44
CA PHE A 141 15.41 3.02 -9.39
C PHE A 141 15.89 2.15 -8.22
N HIS A 142 16.61 2.75 -7.27
CA HIS A 142 16.69 2.13 -5.96
C HIS A 142 15.30 2.28 -5.32
N TYR A 143 14.44 1.30 -5.59
CA TYR A 143 13.23 1.07 -4.80
C TYR A 143 13.69 1.01 -3.36
N SER A 144 13.40 2.07 -2.60
CA SER A 144 13.75 2.08 -1.19
C SER A 144 12.74 1.21 -0.46
N PRO A 145 13.16 0.09 0.13
CA PRO A 145 12.31 -0.70 0.99
C PRO A 145 11.84 0.20 2.15
N GLY A 146 10.53 0.32 2.31
CA GLY A 146 9.97 0.84 3.56
C GLY A 146 10.06 -0.23 4.65
N LEU A 147 10.10 0.19 5.92
CA LEU A 147 9.90 -0.77 7.02
C LEU A 147 8.44 -1.24 7.07
N MET A 148 7.51 -0.34 6.73
CA MET A 148 6.10 -0.63 6.54
C MET A 148 5.77 -0.50 5.05
N GLU A 149 5.54 -1.63 4.39
CA GLU A 149 4.95 -1.69 3.05
C GLU A 149 3.48 -2.13 3.17
N ARG A 150 2.82 -2.42 2.05
CA ARG A 150 1.37 -2.63 2.02
C ARG A 150 0.98 -3.94 2.72
N ALA A 151 1.77 -4.99 2.51
CA ALA A 151 1.51 -6.28 3.15
C ALA A 151 1.61 -6.19 4.68
N GLU A 152 2.63 -5.51 5.19
CA GLU A 152 2.81 -5.28 6.62
C GLU A 152 1.64 -4.47 7.19
N ALA A 153 1.18 -3.43 6.49
CA ALA A 153 0.01 -2.65 6.91
C ALA A 153 -1.27 -3.51 7.01
N PHE A 154 -1.51 -4.39 6.02
CA PHE A 154 -2.64 -5.32 6.04
C PHE A 154 -2.55 -6.30 7.22
N CYS A 155 -1.36 -6.81 7.53
CA CYS A 155 -1.15 -7.64 8.72
C CYS A 155 -1.52 -6.90 10.02
N PHE A 156 -1.14 -5.62 10.14
CA PHE A 156 -1.52 -4.80 11.30
C PHE A 156 -3.04 -4.60 11.37
N PHE A 157 -3.72 -4.30 10.27
CA PHE A 157 -5.17 -4.14 10.24
C PHE A 157 -5.89 -5.44 10.64
N ILE A 158 -5.46 -6.58 10.11
CA ILE A 158 -6.00 -7.89 10.48
C ILE A 158 -5.77 -8.17 11.97
N ALA A 159 -4.57 -7.90 12.49
CA ALA A 159 -4.27 -8.07 13.90
C ALA A 159 -5.15 -7.17 14.80
N MET A 160 -5.41 -5.93 14.40
CA MET A 160 -6.28 -5.00 15.12
C MET A 160 -7.74 -5.47 15.16
N VAL A 161 -8.22 -6.12 14.10
CA VAL A 161 -9.56 -6.73 14.05
C VAL A 161 -9.64 -7.96 14.95
N LEU A 162 -8.63 -8.84 14.92
CA LEU A 162 -8.62 -10.09 15.68
C LEU A 162 -8.31 -9.91 17.18
N LEU A 163 -7.51 -8.90 17.52
CA LEU A 163 -7.01 -8.66 18.88
C LEU A 163 -7.41 -7.26 19.38
N PRO A 164 -8.72 -6.99 19.58
CA PRO A 164 -9.20 -5.66 19.96
C PRO A 164 -8.65 -5.15 21.29
N HIS A 165 -8.26 -6.05 22.20
CA HIS A 165 -7.65 -5.68 23.49
C HIS A 165 -6.27 -5.03 23.32
N TRP A 166 -5.51 -5.44 22.30
CA TRP A 166 -4.17 -4.92 22.01
C TRP A 166 -4.18 -3.77 21.00
N PHE A 167 -5.36 -3.29 20.60
CA PHE A 167 -5.52 -2.30 19.54
C PHE A 167 -4.62 -1.07 19.72
N ASN A 168 -4.65 -0.44 20.90
CA ASN A 168 -3.88 0.78 21.15
C ASN A 168 -2.37 0.55 21.03
N GLY A 169 -1.88 -0.60 21.50
CA GLY A 169 -0.47 -0.98 21.38
C GLY A 169 -0.08 -1.23 19.92
N LEU A 170 -0.90 -1.99 19.19
CA LEU A 170 -0.69 -2.24 17.76
C LEU A 170 -0.74 -0.94 16.94
N ALA A 171 -1.67 -0.04 17.24
CA ALA A 171 -1.81 1.25 16.59
C ALA A 171 -0.58 2.15 16.84
N ALA A 172 -0.08 2.21 18.07
CA ALA A 172 1.13 2.95 18.40
C ALA A 172 2.35 2.42 17.65
N VAL A 173 2.53 1.10 17.59
CA VAL A 173 3.62 0.46 16.83
C VAL A 173 3.46 0.74 15.33
N PHE A 174 2.26 0.58 14.77
CA PHE A 174 1.97 0.89 13.38
C PHE A 174 2.33 2.34 13.05
N THR A 175 1.81 3.30 13.82
CA THR A 175 2.11 4.73 13.67
C THR A 175 3.61 5.00 13.70
N ALA A 176 4.33 4.43 14.67
CA ALA A 176 5.78 4.62 14.78
C ALA A 176 6.54 4.09 13.55
N LEU A 177 6.19 2.89 13.08
CA LEU A 177 6.83 2.26 11.92
C LEU A 177 6.50 2.99 10.61
N VAL A 178 5.28 3.48 10.44
CA VAL A 178 4.87 4.27 9.27
C VAL A 178 5.57 5.63 9.25
N CYS A 179 5.64 6.33 10.39
CA CYS A 179 6.40 7.57 10.52
C CYS A 179 7.89 7.35 10.23
N LEU A 180 8.48 6.28 10.78
CA LEU A 180 9.86 5.93 10.53
C LEU A 180 10.11 5.65 9.03
N THR A 181 9.17 4.96 8.37
CA THR A 181 9.23 4.72 6.92
C THR A 181 9.23 6.03 6.12
N ALA A 182 8.39 7.00 6.50
CA ALA A 182 8.38 8.33 5.88
C ALA A 182 9.73 9.06 6.06
N VAL A 183 10.30 9.03 7.26
CA VAL A 183 11.61 9.63 7.55
C VAL A 183 12.73 8.95 6.76
N ILE A 184 12.75 7.61 6.71
CA ILE A 184 13.74 6.85 5.94
C ILE A 184 13.74 7.28 4.47
N ARG A 185 12.54 7.42 3.86
CA ARG A 185 12.39 7.87 2.47
C ARG A 185 12.97 9.27 2.25
N LEU A 186 12.68 10.21 3.15
CA LEU A 186 13.22 11.57 3.06
C LEU A 186 14.75 11.60 3.20
N VAL A 187 15.30 10.84 4.14
CA VAL A 187 16.76 10.74 4.35
C VAL A 187 17.45 10.14 3.13
N GLN A 188 16.87 9.11 2.51
CA GLN A 188 17.43 8.50 1.31
C GLN A 188 17.39 9.44 0.12
N PHE A 189 16.30 10.18 -0.05
CA PHE A 189 16.21 11.22 -1.07
C PHE A 189 17.30 12.28 -0.88
N ALA A 190 17.45 12.82 0.34
CA ALA A 190 18.48 13.82 0.65
C ALA A 190 19.91 13.30 0.38
N ARG A 191 20.18 12.02 0.68
CA ARG A 191 21.47 11.37 0.37
C ARG A 191 21.70 11.23 -1.14
N ALA A 192 20.67 10.81 -1.88
CA ALA A 192 20.73 10.68 -3.33
C ALA A 192 20.99 12.03 -4.01
N GLU A 193 20.30 13.08 -3.56
CA GLU A 193 20.51 14.45 -4.05
C GLU A 193 21.92 14.97 -3.75
N ALA A 194 22.45 14.74 -2.55
CA ALA A 194 23.81 15.13 -2.18
C ALA A 194 24.88 14.45 -3.06
N LEU A 195 24.70 13.16 -3.35
CA LEU A 195 25.58 12.42 -4.27
C LEU A 195 25.52 13.00 -5.69
N PHE A 196 24.32 13.29 -6.19
CA PHE A 196 24.14 13.89 -7.52
C PHE A 196 24.82 15.26 -7.64
N ARG A 197 24.67 16.12 -6.63
CA ARG A 197 25.33 17.43 -6.58
C ARG A 197 26.86 17.31 -6.57
N SER A 198 27.41 16.30 -5.90
CA SER A 198 28.86 16.06 -5.87
C SER A 198 29.44 15.62 -7.22
N GLN A 199 28.65 14.92 -8.04
CA GLN A 199 29.08 14.46 -9.38
C GLN A 199 28.95 15.55 -10.45
N THR A 200 27.96 16.43 -10.33
CA THR A 200 27.66 17.49 -11.30
C THR A 200 28.44 18.78 -11.09
N ASN A 201 29.04 18.98 -9.91
CA ASN A 201 29.84 20.16 -9.61
C ASN A 201 31.16 19.75 -8.91
N PRO A 202 32.14 19.16 -9.64
CA PRO A 202 33.45 18.92 -9.06
C PRO A 202 34.06 20.29 -8.71
N LEU A 203 34.40 20.48 -7.43
CA LEU A 203 35.13 21.66 -6.99
C LEU A 203 36.41 21.82 -7.84
N PRO A 204 36.76 23.06 -8.25
CA PRO A 204 37.93 23.33 -9.08
C PRO A 204 39.25 22.93 -8.42
#